data_AF-A0A9X6RHQ4-F1
#
_entry.id   AF-A0A9X6RHQ4-F1
#
_cell.length_a   1.000
_cell.length_b   1.000
_cell.length_c   1.000
_cell.angle_alpha   90.00
_cell.angle_beta   90.00
_cell.angle_gamma   90.00
#
_symmetry.space_group_name_H-M   'P 1'
#
loop_
_entity.id
_entity.type
_entity.pdbx_description
1 polymer ?
#
loop_
_entity_poly.entity_id
_entity_poly.type
_entity_poly.pdbx_seq_one_letter_code
_entity_poly.pdbx_strand_id
1 'polypeptide(L)' 'MIKSELGEAVTIISSAEETAIELSSILQHKGILSDNLNPKHRFFTTGSVLSFEHIAERWLGYQISVECVHLPMKNACMHN' A
#
# COMPACT_ATOMS: atom_id res chain seq x y z
N MET A 1 -14.55 -12.13 15.16
CA MET A 1 -14.39 -11.68 13.75
C MET A 1 -15.58 -10.78 13.44
N ILE A 2 -15.47 -9.69 12.67
CA ILE A 2 -16.64 -8.80 12.49
C ILE A 2 -17.84 -9.55 11.87
N LYS A 3 -17.60 -10.48 10.93
CA LYS A 3 -18.65 -11.33 10.34
C LYS A 3 -19.39 -12.20 11.38
N SER A 4 -18.70 -12.70 12.40
CA SER A 4 -19.32 -13.57 13.41
C SER A 4 -20.33 -12.83 14.28
N GLU A 5 -20.13 -11.52 14.48
CA GLU A 5 -21.03 -10.69 15.30
C GLU A 5 -22.26 -10.21 14.54
N LEU A 6 -22.17 -10.04 13.21
CA LEU A 6 -23.22 -9.43 12.39
C LEU A 6 -24.14 -10.46 11.70
N GLY A 7 -23.71 -11.72 11.60
CA GLY A 7 -24.45 -12.77 10.90
C GLY A 7 -24.41 -12.62 9.37
N GLU A 8 -24.93 -13.63 8.67
CA GLU A 8 -24.81 -13.75 7.20
C GLU A 8 -25.63 -12.74 6.41
N ALA A 9 -26.62 -12.09 7.03
CA ALA A 9 -27.46 -11.09 6.40
C ALA A 9 -26.72 -9.77 6.09
N VAL A 10 -25.53 -9.56 6.67
CA VAL A 10 -24.73 -8.33 6.47
C VAL A 10 -23.52 -8.64 5.61
N THR A 11 -23.43 -7.99 4.46
CA THR A 11 -22.25 -8.06 3.59
C THR A 11 -21.17 -7.10 4.11
N ILE A 12 -19.97 -7.62 4.38
CA ILE A 12 -18.80 -6.80 4.70
C ILE A 12 -18.06 -6.47 3.41
N ILE A 13 -17.88 -5.18 3.18
CA ILE A 13 -17.15 -4.65 2.02
C ILE A 13 -15.75 -4.22 2.46
N SER A 14 -14.74 -4.60 1.69
CA SER A 14 -13.35 -4.22 1.93
C SER A 14 -13.01 -2.96 1.14
N SER A 15 -12.72 -1.84 1.81
CA SER A 15 -12.27 -0.63 1.13
C SER A 15 -11.00 -0.86 0.29
N ALA A 16 -10.10 -1.74 0.72
CA ALA A 16 -8.88 -2.04 -0.02
C ALA A 16 -9.18 -2.75 -1.35
N GLU A 17 -10.16 -3.64 -1.36
CA GLU A 17 -10.58 -4.39 -2.55
C GLU A 17 -11.25 -3.46 -3.56
N GLU A 18 -12.26 -2.71 -3.12
CA GLU A 18 -12.99 -1.77 -3.99
C GLU A 18 -12.06 -0.67 -4.55
N THR A 19 -11.13 -0.17 -3.73
CA THR A 19 -10.17 0.86 -4.17
C THR A 19 -9.21 0.34 -5.25
N ALA A 20 -8.78 -0.92 -5.17
CA ALA A 20 -7.91 -1.51 -6.19
C ALA A 20 -8.63 -1.68 -7.54
N ILE A 21 -9.90 -2.10 -7.51
CA ILE A 21 -10.75 -2.23 -8.70
C ILE A 21 -10.99 -0.86 -9.35
N GLU A 22 -11.32 0.16 -8.55
CA GLU A 22 -11.55 1.51 -9.05
C GLU A 22 -10.28 2.11 -9.67
N LEU A 23 -9.12 1.94 -9.01
CA LEU A 23 -7.84 2.38 -9.55
C LEU A 23 -7.54 1.71 -10.90
N SER A 24 -7.78 0.40 -11.03
CA SER A 24 -7.60 -0.32 -12.29
C SER A 24 -8.49 0.26 -13.40
N SER A 25 -9.76 0.52 -13.10
CA SER A 25 -10.72 1.11 -14.04
C SER A 25 -10.27 2.48 -14.53
N ILE A 26 -9.80 3.34 -13.61
CA ILE A 26 -9.31 4.69 -13.95
C ILE A 26 -8.04 4.61 -14.81
N LEU A 27 -7.06 3.77 -14.44
CA LEU A 27 -5.82 3.63 -15.20
C LEU A 27 -6.07 3.09 -16.61
N GLN A 28 -6.98 2.12 -16.75
CA GLN A 28 -7.39 1.58 -18.04
C GLN A 28 -8.10 2.65 -18.88
N HIS A 29 -9.07 3.36 -18.30
CA HIS A 29 -9.81 4.42 -18.99
C HIS A 29 -8.89 5.54 -19.49
N LYS A 30 -7.85 5.88 -18.71
CA LYS A 30 -6.84 6.88 -19.08
C LYS A 30 -5.77 6.34 -20.03
N GLY A 31 -5.72 5.05 -20.32
CA GLY A 31 -4.69 4.45 -21.18
C GLY A 31 -3.27 4.48 -20.59
N ILE A 32 -3.15 4.45 -19.25
CA ILE A 32 -1.86 4.56 -18.53
C ILE A 32 -1.57 3.33 -17.66
N LEU A 33 -2.14 2.17 -18.01
CA LEU A 33 -1.76 0.90 -17.40
C LEU A 33 -0.29 0.59 -17.71
N SER A 34 0.41 0.11 -16.69
CA SER A 34 1.78 -0.39 -16.83
C SER A 34 1.79 -1.76 -17.50
N ASP A 35 2.78 -2.01 -18.36
CA ASP A 35 3.09 -3.31 -18.97
C ASP A 35 4.25 -4.04 -18.26
N ASN A 36 4.74 -3.49 -17.14
CA ASN A 36 5.86 -4.06 -16.39
C ASN A 36 5.49 -5.42 -15.77
N LEU A 37 6.13 -6.48 -16.27
CA LEU A 37 5.92 -7.87 -15.82
C LEU A 37 6.63 -8.21 -14.50
N ASN A 38 7.56 -7.38 -14.02
CA ASN A 38 8.30 -7.62 -12.78
C ASN A 38 8.50 -6.33 -11.96
N PRO A 39 7.41 -5.73 -11.44
CA PRO A 39 7.51 -4.52 -10.63
C PRO A 39 8.20 -4.79 -9.29
N LYS A 40 8.92 -3.79 -8.79
CA LYS A 40 9.46 -3.78 -7.42
C LYS A 40 8.78 -2.66 -6.63
N HIS A 41 8.31 -2.97 -5.44
CA HIS A 41 7.62 -2.03 -4.55
C HIS A 41 8.57 -1.52 -3.46
N ARG A 42 8.47 -0.23 -3.13
CA ARG A 42 9.27 0.41 -2.07
C ARG A 42 8.32 0.95 -1.00
N PHE A 43 8.65 0.70 0.26
CA PHE A 43 7.88 1.15 1.41
C PHE A 43 8.70 2.16 2.20
N PHE A 44 8.03 3.17 2.75
CA PHE A 44 8.65 4.21 3.55
C PHE A 44 7.89 4.38 4.86
N THR A 45 8.60 4.68 5.94
CA THR A 45 8.01 4.98 7.24
C THR A 45 8.67 6.19 7.87
N THR A 46 7.89 7.02 8.59
CA THR A 46 8.43 8.09 9.45
C THR A 46 8.76 7.62 10.86
N GLY A 47 8.41 6.37 11.18
CA GLY A 47 8.66 5.73 12.45
C GLY A 47 9.81 4.70 12.39
N SER A 48 9.74 3.71 13.27
CA SER A 48 10.70 2.61 13.31
C SER A 48 10.57 1.69 12.08
N VAL A 49 11.67 1.54 11.34
CA VAL A 49 11.79 0.61 10.21
C VAL A 49 11.54 -0.83 10.66
N LEU A 50 12.23 -1.28 11.71
CA LEU A 50 12.12 -2.64 12.23
C LEU A 50 10.69 -2.98 12.66
N SER A 51 9.99 -2.03 13.28
CA SER A 51 8.60 -2.23 13.71
C SER A 51 7.67 -2.35 12.50
N PHE A 52 7.89 -1.56 11.46
CA PHE A 52 7.12 -1.61 10.22
C PHE A 52 7.35 -2.93 9.48
N GLU A 53 8.62 -3.34 9.30
CA GLU A 53 8.99 -4.59 8.64
C GLU A 53 8.36 -5.80 9.34
N HIS A 54 8.38 -5.83 10.68
CA HIS A 54 7.78 -6.92 11.44
C HIS A 54 6.26 -7.01 11.27
N ILE A 55 5.55 -5.88 11.26
CA ILE A 55 4.10 -5.86 11.01
C ILE A 55 3.80 -6.29 9.58
N ALA A 56 4.56 -5.76 8.62
CA ALA A 56 4.36 -6.05 7.21
C ALA A 56 4.61 -7.53 6.89
N GLU A 57 5.68 -8.13 7.41
CA GLU A 57 5.96 -9.56 7.25
C GLU A 57 4.82 -10.42 7.78
N ARG A 58 4.25 -10.07 8.94
CA ARG A 58 3.10 -10.78 9.52
C ARG A 58 1.82 -10.64 8.70
N TRP A 59 1.59 -9.51 8.04
CA TRP A 59 0.36 -9.25 7.28
C TRP A 59 0.45 -9.73 5.83
N LEU A 60 1.61 -9.55 5.19
CA LEU A 60 1.84 -9.87 3.78
C LEU A 60 2.38 -11.30 3.58
N GLY A 61 2.96 -11.90 4.62
CA GLY A 61 3.55 -13.25 4.56
C GLY A 61 4.94 -13.31 3.93
N TYR A 62 5.58 -12.17 3.66
CA TYR A 62 6.95 -12.07 3.15
C TYR A 62 7.61 -10.75 3.57
N GLN A 63 8.94 -10.71 3.51
CA GLN A 63 9.71 -9.52 3.86
C GLN A 63 9.68 -8.46 2.76
N ILE A 64 9.58 -7.20 3.17
CA ILE A 64 9.61 -6.03 2.29
C ILE A 64 10.77 -5.12 2.66
N SER A 65 11.29 -4.37 1.68
CA SER A 65 12.28 -3.32 1.93
C SER A 65 11.58 -2.05 2.43
N VAL A 66 11.98 -1.56 3.60
CA VAL A 66 11.42 -0.34 4.21
C VAL A 66 12.51 0.68 4.47
N GLU A 67 12.29 1.92 4.05
CA GLU A 67 13.22 3.05 4.26
C GLU A 67 12.63 4.06 5.26
N CYS A 68 13.46 4.56 6.19
CA CYS A 68 13.05 5.66 7.08
C CYS A 68 13.07 6.99 6.32
N VAL A 69 12.02 7.79 6.47
CA VAL A 69 11.92 9.14 5.90
C VAL A 69 11.54 10.16 6.96
N HIS A 70 12.07 11.37 6.87
CA HIS A 70 11.74 12.47 7.77
C HIS A 70 10.88 13.52 7.07
N LEU A 71 9.80 13.92 7.72
CA LEU A 71 8.88 14.95 7.24
C LEU A 71 8.87 16.15 8.21
N PRO A 72 8.75 17.41 7.73
CA PRO A 72 8.63 17.78 6.33
C PRO A 72 9.93 17.55 5.57
N MET A 73 9.81 17.15 4.29
CA MET A 73 10.97 17.05 3.41
C MET A 73 11.66 18.42 3.35
N LYS A 74 12.96 18.48 3.67
CA LYS A 74 13.74 19.64 3.25
C LYS A 74 13.73 19.64 1.73
N ASN A 75 13.25 20.74 1.12
CA ASN A 75 13.34 20.95 -0.32
C ASN A 75 14.74 20.52 -0.75
N ALA A 76 14.83 19.52 -1.64
CA ALA A 76 16.10 19.13 -2.24
C ALA A 76 16.75 20.43 -2.70
N CYS A 77 17.95 20.73 -2.18
CA CYS A 77 18.76 21.79 -2.71
C CYS A 77 18.94 21.50 -4.20
N MET A 78 18.13 22.15 -5.05
CA MET A 78 18.50 22.38 -6.43
C MET A 78 19.77 23.23 -6.35
N HIS A 79 20.91 22.58 -6.44
CA HIS A 79 22.18 23.23 -6.73
C HIS A 79 22.66 22.62 -8.05
N ASN A 80 22.54 23.47 -9.07
CA ASN A 80 23.21 23.55 -10.38
C ASN A 80 23.65 22.25 -11.05
#